data_AF-A0A2E9CLJ9-F1
#
_entry.id   AF-A0A2E9CLJ9-F1
#
_cell.length_a   1.000
_cell.length_b   1.000
_cell.length_c   1.000
_cell.angle_alpha   90.00
_cell.angle_beta   90.00
_cell.angle_gamma   90.00
#
_symmetry.space_group_name_H-M   'P 1'
#
loop_
_entity.id
_entity.type
_entity.pdbx_description
1 polymer ?
#
loop_
_entity_poly.entity_id
_entity_poly.type
_entity_poly.pdbx_seq_one_letter_code
_entity_poly.pdbx_strand_id
1 'polypeptide(L)'
;MHRDFLTSDGLWAIPTEDREKGNAEYIRLPPMVMQIVRKQPTSASAPFIFQGRLKGPINGFTKDKAALDAKMEEIAGHPIPHWVLHDLRRTGKTLMIRSGVSPHVSERVMGHVIPGVEGVYDQYEYLAEKTAALRKLAALVARILNPKDNIVSLKPGLRSKSLTKKKASG
;
A
#
# COMPACT_ATOMS: atom_id res chain seq x y z
N MET A 1 -14.37 -3.18 -11.83
CA MET A 1 -14.37 -1.74 -12.20
C MET A 1 -13.97 -1.57 -13.66
N HIS A 2 -14.75 -0.79 -14.40
CA HIS A 2 -14.57 -0.57 -15.84
C HIS A 2 -13.35 0.31 -16.12
N ARG A 3 -12.65 0.08 -17.23
CA ARG A 3 -11.42 0.82 -17.58
C ARG A 3 -11.68 2.29 -17.88
N ASP A 4 -12.86 2.64 -18.35
CA ASP A 4 -13.26 4.02 -18.68
C ASP A 4 -13.22 5.00 -17.50
N PHE A 5 -13.26 4.48 -16.27
CA PHE A 5 -13.11 5.29 -15.06
C PHE A 5 -11.67 5.64 -14.71
N LEU A 6 -10.70 5.13 -15.48
CA LEU A 6 -9.27 5.35 -15.25
C LEU A 6 -8.65 6.07 -16.44
N THR A 7 -8.14 7.27 -16.19
CA THR A 7 -7.42 8.04 -17.20
C THR A 7 -6.00 7.49 -17.44
N SER A 8 -5.40 7.85 -18.57
CA SER A 8 -4.05 7.41 -18.94
C SER A 8 -2.95 7.93 -17.99
N ASP A 9 -3.16 9.09 -17.37
CA ASP A 9 -2.31 9.71 -16.34
C ASP A 9 -2.59 9.19 -14.92
N GLY A 10 -3.53 8.24 -14.78
CA GLY A 10 -3.76 7.47 -13.56
C GLY A 10 -4.76 8.07 -12.59
N LEU A 11 -5.58 9.04 -13.00
CA LEU A 11 -6.74 9.47 -12.22
C LEU A 11 -7.82 8.41 -12.31
N TRP A 12 -8.20 7.86 -11.17
CA TRP A 12 -9.27 6.90 -11.05
C TRP A 12 -10.48 7.57 -10.41
N ALA A 13 -11.57 7.66 -11.16
CA ALA A 13 -12.89 8.01 -10.65
C ALA A 13 -13.57 6.76 -10.09
N ILE A 14 -13.92 6.78 -8.81
CA ILE A 14 -14.66 5.69 -8.18
C ILE A 14 -16.14 6.11 -8.20
N PRO A 15 -16.97 5.50 -9.07
CA PRO A 15 -18.40 5.82 -9.11
C PRO A 15 -19.06 5.40 -7.79
N THR A 16 -20.01 6.20 -7.32
CA THR A 16 -20.92 5.78 -6.25
C THR A 16 -21.86 4.71 -6.81
N GLU A 17 -21.78 3.49 -6.26
CA GLU A 17 -22.77 2.44 -6.53
C GLU A 17 -23.88 2.51 -5.47
N ASP A 18 -25.11 2.12 -5.80
CA ASP A 18 -26.30 2.24 -4.93
C ASP A 18 -26.15 1.57 -3.55
N ARG A 19 -25.18 0.66 -3.39
CA ARG A 19 -24.89 -0.07 -2.14
C ARG A 19 -23.72 0.51 -1.33
N GLU A 20 -22.99 1.46 -1.87
CA GLU A 20 -21.84 2.09 -1.21
C GLU A 20 -22.28 3.37 -0.49
N LYS A 21 -21.93 3.50 0.79
CA LYS A 21 -22.23 4.70 1.61
C LYS A 21 -21.20 5.81 1.35
N GLY A 22 -20.91 6.12 0.08
CA GLY A 22 -19.77 6.97 -0.29
C GLY A 22 -20.09 8.02 -1.35
N ASN A 23 -19.43 9.17 -1.24
CA ASN A 23 -19.37 10.17 -2.31
C ASN A 23 -18.51 9.62 -3.47
N ALA A 24 -18.80 10.05 -4.70
CA ALA A 24 -17.94 9.75 -5.83
C ALA A 24 -16.54 10.31 -5.51
N GLU A 25 -15.54 9.45 -5.51
CA GLU A 25 -14.19 9.80 -5.05
C GLU A 25 -13.16 9.68 -6.16
N TYR A 26 -12.19 10.59 -6.14
CA TYR A 26 -11.03 10.53 -7.01
C TYR A 26 -9.80 10.10 -6.23
N ILE A 27 -9.07 9.14 -6.79
CA ILE A 27 -7.72 8.80 -6.34
C ILE A 27 -6.78 8.80 -7.54
N ARG A 28 -5.54 9.24 -7.34
CA ARG A 28 -4.50 9.10 -8.36
C ARG A 28 -3.62 7.90 -8.06
N LEU A 29 -3.61 6.94 -8.96
CA LEU A 29 -2.79 5.76 -8.85
C LEU A 29 -1.30 6.10 -8.97
N PRO A 30 -0.44 5.55 -8.09
CA PRO A 30 0.99 5.74 -8.22
C PRO A 30 1.52 4.98 -9.47
N PRO A 31 2.66 5.40 -10.05
CA PRO A 31 3.20 4.80 -11.27
C PRO A 31 3.37 3.28 -11.20
N MET A 32 3.78 2.75 -10.04
CA MET A 32 3.89 1.31 -9.81
C MET A 32 2.57 0.56 -10.05
N VAL A 33 1.44 1.12 -9.60
CA VAL A 33 0.11 0.49 -9.82
C VAL A 33 -0.30 0.65 -11.28
N MET A 34 -0.01 1.79 -11.91
CA MET A 34 -0.27 1.98 -13.34
C MET A 34 0.48 0.98 -14.22
N GLN A 35 1.68 0.55 -13.82
CA GLN A 35 2.39 -0.53 -14.52
C GLN A 35 1.64 -1.86 -14.46
N ILE A 36 1.00 -2.18 -13.33
CA ILE A 36 0.17 -3.38 -13.17
C ILE A 36 -1.08 -3.27 -14.04
N VAL A 37 -1.77 -2.12 -14.00
CA VAL A 37 -2.99 -1.89 -14.77
C VAL A 37 -2.74 -1.98 -16.27
N ARG A 38 -1.64 -1.40 -16.76
CA ARG A 38 -1.28 -1.43 -18.18
C ARG A 38 -1.00 -2.84 -18.71
N LYS A 39 -0.58 -3.76 -17.83
CA LYS A 39 -0.34 -5.17 -18.18
C LYS A 39 -1.61 -6.02 -18.18
N GLN A 40 -2.74 -5.50 -17.68
CA GLN A 40 -3.98 -6.27 -17.68
C GLN A 40 -4.54 -6.37 -19.11
N PRO A 41 -4.90 -7.59 -19.57
CA PRO A 41 -5.50 -7.77 -20.87
C PRO A 41 -6.93 -7.20 -20.85
N THR A 42 -7.19 -6.19 -21.68
CA THR A 42 -8.52 -5.59 -21.83
C THR A 42 -8.87 -5.45 -23.28
N SER A 43 -10.14 -5.68 -23.61
CA SER A 43 -10.70 -5.51 -24.96
C SER A 43 -12.10 -4.90 -24.86
N ALA A 44 -12.71 -4.56 -25.99
CA ALA A 44 -14.10 -4.11 -26.02
C ALA A 44 -15.08 -5.15 -25.42
N SER A 45 -14.78 -6.45 -25.54
CA SER A 45 -15.57 -7.55 -24.96
C SER A 45 -15.20 -7.90 -23.51
N ALA A 46 -14.08 -7.37 -23.01
CA ALA A 46 -13.56 -7.56 -21.66
C ALA A 46 -13.03 -6.23 -21.10
N PRO A 47 -13.91 -5.27 -20.78
CA PRO A 47 -13.51 -3.88 -20.55
C PRO A 47 -13.16 -3.55 -19.09
N PHE A 48 -13.11 -4.56 -18.21
CA PHE A 48 -12.78 -4.37 -16.80
C PHE A 48 -11.27 -4.47 -16.58
N ILE A 49 -10.72 -3.65 -15.66
CA ILE A 49 -9.28 -3.73 -15.31
C ILE A 49 -8.91 -5.13 -14.82
N PHE A 50 -9.79 -5.74 -14.03
CA PHE A 50 -9.69 -7.14 -13.62
C PHE A 50 -10.92 -7.89 -14.14
N GLN A 51 -10.75 -8.49 -15.32
CA GLN A 51 -11.78 -9.25 -16.02
C GLN A 51 -12.06 -10.58 -15.29
N GLY A 52 -13.33 -10.89 -15.06
CA GLY A 52 -13.76 -12.18 -14.55
C GLY A 52 -13.77 -13.26 -15.63
N ARG A 53 -13.87 -14.54 -15.23
CA ARG A 53 -13.97 -15.68 -16.17
C ARG A 53 -15.26 -15.68 -17.00
N LEU A 54 -16.34 -15.13 -16.44
CA LEU A 54 -17.62 -14.95 -17.10
C LEU A 54 -17.72 -13.51 -17.66
N LYS A 55 -18.89 -13.17 -18.20
CA LYS A 55 -19.21 -11.77 -18.55
C LYS A 55 -19.25 -10.93 -17.26
N GLY A 56 -18.37 -9.93 -17.17
CA GLY A 56 -18.31 -9.01 -16.03
C GLY A 56 -16.94 -8.95 -15.33
N PRO A 57 -16.81 -8.12 -14.28
CA PRO A 57 -15.60 -8.05 -13.48
C PRO A 57 -15.39 -9.33 -12.66
N ILE A 58 -14.19 -9.49 -12.11
CA ILE A 58 -13.94 -10.51 -11.08
C ILE A 58 -14.93 -10.35 -9.91
N ASN A 59 -15.54 -11.45 -9.48
CA ASN A 59 -16.60 -11.46 -8.47
C ASN A 59 -16.39 -12.51 -7.37
N GLY A 60 -15.21 -13.14 -7.31
CA GLY A 60 -14.86 -14.12 -6.29
C GLY A 60 -13.36 -14.36 -6.25
N PHE A 61 -12.82 -14.55 -5.06
CA PHE A 61 -11.37 -14.61 -4.83
C PHE A 61 -10.91 -15.92 -4.20
N THR A 62 -11.79 -16.87 -3.88
CA THR A 62 -11.44 -18.07 -3.11
C THR A 62 -10.29 -18.87 -3.75
N LYS A 63 -10.38 -19.13 -5.06
CA LYS A 63 -9.34 -19.88 -5.79
C LYS A 63 -8.06 -19.08 -5.93
N ASP A 64 -8.18 -17.78 -6.23
CA ASP A 64 -7.03 -16.91 -6.42
C ASP A 64 -6.28 -16.64 -5.10
N LYS A 65 -7.01 -16.55 -3.98
CA LYS A 65 -6.45 -16.45 -2.63
C LYS A 65 -5.73 -17.73 -2.23
N ALA A 66 -6.29 -18.90 -2.50
CA ALA A 66 -5.60 -20.17 -2.24
C ALA A 66 -4.30 -20.29 -3.05
N ALA A 67 -4.32 -19.88 -4.32
CA ALA A 67 -3.12 -19.83 -5.16
C ALA A 67 -2.09 -18.81 -4.65
N LEU A 68 -2.56 -17.66 -4.17
CA LEU A 68 -1.71 -16.63 -3.57
C LEU A 68 -1.05 -17.14 -2.27
N ASP A 69 -1.81 -17.79 -1.39
CA ASP A 69 -1.30 -18.34 -0.14
C ASP A 69 -0.20 -19.37 -0.40
N ALA A 70 -0.45 -20.33 -1.29
CA ALA A 70 0.53 -21.32 -1.68
C ALA A 70 1.81 -20.68 -2.25
N LYS A 71 1.67 -19.64 -3.08
CA LYS A 71 2.84 -18.94 -3.65
C LYS A 71 3.61 -18.16 -2.60
N MET A 72 2.92 -17.56 -1.63
CA MET A 72 3.57 -16.84 -0.54
C MET A 72 4.36 -17.80 0.36
N GLU A 73 3.80 -18.96 0.70
CA GLU A 73 4.51 -20.00 1.48
C GLU A 73 5.71 -20.57 0.73
N GLU A 74 5.58 -20.80 -0.58
CA GLU A 74 6.69 -21.20 -1.46
C GLU A 74 7.84 -20.20 -1.40
N ILE A 75 7.53 -18.90 -1.51
CA ILE A 75 8.54 -17.81 -1.47
C ILE A 75 9.14 -17.68 -0.06
N ALA A 76 8.33 -17.80 0.99
CA ALA A 76 8.78 -17.65 2.37
C ALA A 76 9.59 -18.85 2.87
N GLY A 77 9.38 -20.04 2.29
CA GLY A 77 9.99 -21.29 2.75
C GLY A 77 9.43 -21.80 4.09
N HIS A 78 8.33 -21.22 4.57
CA HIS A 78 7.65 -21.62 5.80
C HIS A 78 6.14 -21.30 5.73
N PRO A 79 5.30 -21.97 6.54
CA PRO A 79 3.88 -21.65 6.63
C PRO A 79 3.64 -20.20 7.03
N ILE A 80 2.64 -19.57 6.42
CA ILE A 80 2.27 -18.18 6.73
C ILE A 80 1.05 -18.18 7.65
N PRO A 81 1.06 -17.39 8.75
CA PRO A 81 -0.10 -17.26 9.62
C PRO A 81 -1.36 -16.87 8.84
N HIS A 82 -2.51 -17.36 9.30
CA HIS A 82 -3.80 -17.08 8.67
C HIS A 82 -4.04 -15.58 8.49
N TRP A 83 -4.46 -15.20 7.28
CA TRP A 83 -4.82 -13.83 6.92
C TRP A 83 -5.93 -13.84 5.84
N VAL A 84 -6.72 -12.77 5.82
CA VAL A 84 -7.81 -12.56 4.86
C VAL A 84 -7.53 -11.34 3.99
N LEU A 85 -8.18 -11.23 2.82
CA LEU A 85 -7.91 -10.14 1.86
C LEU A 85 -8.07 -8.73 2.46
N HIS A 86 -8.99 -8.54 3.40
CA HIS A 86 -9.16 -7.27 4.12
C HIS A 86 -7.90 -6.84 4.90
N ASP A 87 -7.00 -7.76 5.21
CA ASP A 87 -5.77 -7.48 5.96
C ASP A 87 -4.77 -6.69 5.13
N LEU A 88 -4.84 -6.80 3.79
CA LEU A 88 -4.06 -5.95 2.88
C LEU A 88 -4.42 -4.48 3.06
N ARG A 89 -5.70 -4.17 3.28
CA ARG A 89 -6.16 -2.80 3.55
C ARG A 89 -5.66 -2.29 4.90
N ARG A 90 -5.75 -3.13 5.95
CA ARG A 90 -5.22 -2.81 7.30
C ARG A 90 -3.70 -2.58 7.28
N THR A 91 -2.98 -3.42 6.54
CA THR A 91 -1.54 -3.31 6.33
C THR A 91 -1.20 -2.04 5.55
N GLY A 92 -1.91 -1.75 4.46
CA GLY A 92 -1.70 -0.54 3.66
C GLY A 92 -1.86 0.74 4.48
N LYS A 93 -2.89 0.82 5.32
CA LYS A 93 -3.08 1.95 6.26
C LYS A 93 -1.90 2.09 7.23
N THR A 94 -1.49 0.99 7.85
CA THR A 94 -0.37 0.97 8.80
C THR A 94 0.94 1.39 8.15
N LEU A 95 1.22 0.93 6.92
CA LEU A 95 2.40 1.30 6.15
C LEU A 95 2.39 2.78 5.74
N MET A 96 1.22 3.32 5.37
CA MET A 96 1.09 4.76 5.12
C MET A 96 1.46 5.58 6.36
N ILE A 97 0.91 5.24 7.53
CA ILE A 97 1.23 5.92 8.79
C ILE A 97 2.72 5.81 9.11
N ARG A 98 3.31 4.61 8.98
CA ARG A 98 4.75 4.38 9.15
C ARG A 98 5.62 5.21 8.20
N SER A 99 5.11 5.57 7.03
CA SER A 99 5.79 6.46 6.06
C SER A 99 5.61 7.97 6.34
N GLY A 100 4.95 8.32 7.46
CA GLY A 100 4.66 9.70 7.83
C GLY A 100 3.48 10.31 7.07
N VAL A 101 2.48 9.50 6.70
CA VAL A 101 1.15 10.00 6.29
C VAL A 101 0.33 10.23 7.57
N SER A 102 -0.39 11.33 7.66
CA SER A 102 -1.25 11.58 8.83
C SER A 102 -2.37 10.54 8.93
N PRO A 103 -2.81 10.17 10.15
CA PRO A 103 -3.94 9.26 10.32
C PRO A 103 -5.17 9.72 9.53
N HIS A 104 -5.50 11.02 9.60
CA HIS A 104 -6.62 11.64 8.88
C HIS A 104 -6.56 11.41 7.36
N VAL A 105 -5.44 11.73 6.70
CA VAL A 105 -5.28 11.49 5.26
C VAL A 105 -5.33 9.99 4.94
N SER A 106 -4.81 9.13 5.81
CA SER A 106 -4.88 7.68 5.61
C SER A 106 -6.33 7.16 5.63
N GLU A 107 -7.23 7.73 6.47
CA GLU A 107 -8.65 7.38 6.45
C GLU A 107 -9.33 7.83 5.15
N ARG A 108 -8.96 9.02 4.64
CA ARG A 108 -9.47 9.53 3.35
C ARG A 108 -9.03 8.68 2.18
N VAL A 109 -7.77 8.22 2.16
CA VAL A 109 -7.30 7.25 1.13
C VAL A 109 -8.10 5.95 1.19
N MET A 110 -8.51 5.54 2.39
CA MET A 110 -9.33 4.36 2.57
C MET A 110 -10.78 4.59 2.09
N GLY A 111 -11.24 5.82 1.93
CA GLY A 111 -12.65 6.11 1.64
C GLY A 111 -13.56 5.81 2.84
N HIS A 112 -13.03 5.96 4.06
CA HIS A 112 -13.85 5.85 5.26
C HIS A 112 -14.73 7.09 5.43
N VAL A 113 -16.02 6.89 5.71
CA VAL A 113 -16.94 7.98 6.06
C VAL A 113 -16.44 8.65 7.34
N ILE A 114 -16.29 9.97 7.29
CA ILE A 114 -15.88 10.76 8.45
C ILE A 114 -17.11 10.93 9.36
N PRO A 115 -17.08 10.44 10.60
CA PRO A 115 -18.23 10.51 11.48
C PRO A 115 -18.47 11.94 11.98
N GLY A 116 -19.74 12.27 12.26
CA GLY A 116 -20.13 13.49 12.95
C GLY A 116 -20.10 14.76 12.08
N VAL A 117 -20.04 15.91 12.77
CA VAL A 117 -20.14 17.25 12.16
C VAL A 117 -19.00 17.53 11.19
N GLU A 118 -17.83 16.93 11.41
CA GLU A 118 -16.67 17.07 10.52
C GLU A 118 -16.99 16.61 9.09
N GLY A 119 -17.75 15.52 8.92
CA GLY A 119 -18.15 15.04 7.59
C GLY A 119 -19.12 15.95 6.85
N VAL A 120 -19.82 16.85 7.55
CA VAL A 120 -20.74 17.83 6.93
C VAL A 120 -19.96 19.01 6.33
N TYR A 121 -18.89 19.44 7.01
CA TYR A 121 -18.12 20.62 6.62
C TYR A 121 -16.87 20.30 5.81
N ASP A 122 -16.24 19.15 6.02
CA ASP A 122 -15.02 18.78 5.32
C ASP A 122 -15.33 18.15 3.96
N GLN A 123 -15.67 19.03 3.01
CA GLN A 123 -15.96 18.69 1.61
C GLN A 123 -14.71 18.73 0.72
N TYR A 124 -13.52 18.95 1.28
CA TYR A 124 -12.30 18.95 0.50
C TYR A 124 -12.00 17.52 0.00
N GLU A 125 -11.62 17.38 -1.27
CA GLU A 125 -11.42 16.05 -1.89
C GLU A 125 -10.11 15.37 -1.47
N TYR A 126 -9.16 16.14 -0.93
CA TYR A 126 -7.81 15.70 -0.56
C TYR A 126 -7.04 14.99 -1.69
N LEU A 127 -7.33 15.30 -2.97
CA LEU A 127 -6.74 14.57 -4.08
C LEU A 127 -5.19 14.63 -4.05
N ALA A 128 -4.62 15.80 -3.73
CA ALA A 128 -3.17 15.98 -3.65
C ALA A 128 -2.55 15.14 -2.51
N GLU A 129 -3.18 15.16 -1.34
CA GLU A 129 -2.75 14.45 -0.13
C GLU A 129 -2.90 12.94 -0.29
N LYS A 130 -4.05 12.48 -0.82
CA LYS A 130 -4.28 11.07 -1.15
C LYS A 130 -3.25 10.57 -2.17
N THR A 131 -2.95 11.38 -3.18
CA THR A 131 -1.91 11.07 -4.18
C THR A 131 -0.53 10.95 -3.52
N ALA A 132 -0.16 11.90 -2.66
CA ALA A 132 1.11 11.86 -1.95
C ALA A 132 1.22 10.64 -1.02
N ALA A 133 0.14 10.30 -0.32
CA ALA A 133 0.07 9.13 0.56
C ALA A 133 0.26 7.81 -0.20
N LEU A 134 -0.46 7.62 -1.32
CA LEU A 134 -0.32 6.44 -2.16
C LEU A 134 1.09 6.33 -2.79
N ARG A 135 1.72 7.46 -3.14
CA ARG A 135 3.12 7.48 -3.59
C ARG A 135 4.09 7.05 -2.49
N LYS A 136 3.91 7.51 -1.25
CA LYS A 136 4.72 7.07 -0.11
C LYS A 136 4.56 5.56 0.15
N LEU A 137 3.33 5.05 0.09
CA LEU A 137 3.06 3.61 0.21
C LEU A 137 3.78 2.82 -0.89
N ALA A 138 3.64 3.23 -2.16
CA ALA A 138 4.31 2.58 -3.28
C ALA A 138 5.85 2.62 -3.14
N ALA A 139 6.41 3.72 -2.63
CA ALA A 139 7.84 3.82 -2.37
C ALA A 139 8.31 2.86 -1.25
N LEU A 140 7.51 2.68 -0.19
CA LEU A 140 7.80 1.67 0.83
C LEU A 140 7.75 0.25 0.27
N VAL A 141 6.71 -0.08 -0.50
CA VAL A 141 6.60 -1.38 -1.17
C VAL A 141 7.79 -1.62 -2.10
N ALA A 142 8.21 -0.60 -2.87
CA ALA A 142 9.39 -0.71 -3.74
C ALA A 142 10.67 -1.07 -2.98
N ARG A 143 10.84 -0.51 -1.77
CA ARG A 143 11.98 -0.82 -0.89
C ARG A 143 11.91 -2.23 -0.29
N ILE A 144 10.70 -2.72 0.01
CA ILE A 144 10.51 -4.10 0.47
C ILE A 144 10.87 -5.09 -0.63
N LEU A 145 10.45 -4.80 -1.87
CA LEU A 145 10.73 -5.66 -3.03
C LEU A 145 12.20 -5.60 -3.48
N ASN A 146 12.89 -4.49 -3.21
CA ASN A 146 14.30 -4.28 -3.58
C ASN A 146 15.07 -3.79 -2.34
N PRO A 147 15.31 -4.67 -1.34
CA PRO A 147 16.07 -4.29 -0.17
C PRO A 147 17.48 -3.88 -0.58
N LYS A 148 17.95 -2.73 -0.10
CA LYS A 148 19.36 -2.37 -0.20
C LYS A 148 20.11 -2.95 0.99
N ASP A 149 21.26 -3.56 0.76
CA ASP A 149 22.15 -4.00 1.83
C ASP A 149 22.67 -2.77 2.59
N ASN A 150 22.11 -2.52 3.77
CA ASN A 150 22.50 -1.41 4.64
C ASN A 150 23.55 -1.83 5.69
N ILE A 151 24.32 -2.89 5.43
CA ILE A 151 25.36 -3.35 6.36
C ILE A 151 26.58 -2.42 6.22
N VAL A 152 26.69 -1.46 7.14
CA VAL A 152 27.94 -0.72 7.37
C VAL A 152 28.72 -1.47 8.44
N SER A 153 29.82 -2.12 8.05
CA SER A 153 30.78 -2.70 9.00
C SER A 153 31.38 -1.57 9.84
N LEU A 154 31.02 -1.51 11.11
CA LEU A 154 31.68 -0.62 12.07
C LEU A 154 33.13 -1.10 12.23
N LYS A 155 34.09 -0.25 11.83
CA LYS A 155 35.51 -0.50 12.13
C LYS A 155 35.65 -0.65 13.65
N PRO A 156 36.26 -1.73 14.17
CA PRO A 156 36.52 -1.83 15.60
C PRO A 156 37.42 -0.68 16.03
N GLY A 157 36.90 0.21 16.87
CA GLY A 157 37.64 1.36 17.39
C GLY A 157 38.84 0.90 18.21
N LEU A 158 40.01 1.50 17.95
CA LEU A 158 41.21 1.27 18.75
C LEU A 158 40.89 1.55 20.24
N ARG A 159 41.03 0.54 21.09
CA ARG A 159 41.03 0.71 22.54
C ARG A 159 42.24 1.57 22.94
N SER A 160 41.98 2.78 23.42
CA SER A 160 42.97 3.60 24.13
C SER A 160 43.45 2.86 25.37
N LYS A 161 44.77 2.61 25.47
CA LYS A 161 45.40 2.09 26.69
C LYS A 161 45.43 3.21 27.73
N SER A 162 44.66 3.05 28.80
CA SER A 162 44.74 3.90 29.99
C SER A 162 46.08 3.68 30.71
N LEU A 163 46.82 4.77 30.90
CA LEU A 163 48.02 4.84 31.73
C LEU A 163 47.63 4.69 33.20
N THR A 164 48.06 3.61 33.84
CA THR A 164 47.96 3.43 35.30
C THR A 164 49.05 4.26 36.00
N LYS A 165 48.66 5.37 36.65
CA LYS A 165 49.47 6.00 37.70
C LYS A 165 49.31 5.19 38.99
N LYS A 166 50.36 4.50 39.44
CA LYS A 166 50.45 3.96 40.80
C LYS A 166 51.16 4.99 41.68
N LYS A 167 50.42 5.57 42.63
CA LYS A 167 50.95 6.41 43.73
C LYS A 167 51.60 5.51 44.80
N ALA A 168 52.58 6.09 45.49
CA ALA A 168 53.50 5.52 46.47
C ALA A 168 52.86 4.99 47.76
N SER A 169 53.56 4.05 48.41
CA SER A 169 53.91 4.07 49.85
C SER A 169 54.62 2.77 50.26
N GLY A 170 55.75 2.87 50.98
CA GLY A 170 56.49 1.76 51.58
C GLY A 170 57.99 1.92 51.40
#